data_AF-A0A482UMK2-F1
#
_entry.id   AF-A0A482UMK2-F1
#
_cell.length_a   1.000
_cell.length_b   1.000
_cell.length_c   1.000
_cell.angle_alpha   90.00
_cell.angle_beta   90.00
_cell.angle_gamma   90.00
#
_symmetry.space_group_name_H-M   'P 1'
#
loop_
_entity.id
_entity.type
_entity.pdbx_description
1 polymer ?
#
loop_
_entity_poly.entity_id
_entity_poly.type
_entity_poly.pdbx_seq_one_letter_code
_entity_poly.pdbx_strand_id
1 'polypeptide(L)'
;MAVEVREMGSAVLEDCLLDRCDVQAVAIYAGGKSLQLLRCIIRHCGRFPNASAILVQSGSTILRQCTIEDNPADGIIVQEDVGQKDQLPPKIIIQDCILKKNSLGMGVHTGGGLLLNNKVLGNARTGIFVRCLTLREKLVFRGNTVRDNGSCQSAMSMGGDMIVGNQSTRLNQVQIDADNDFSVAPAVLPDDMYAAAMGMCVDGLSRLGLK
;
A
#
# COMPACT_ATOMS: atom_id res chain seq x y z
N MET A 1 11.06 -14.38 -1.01
CA MET A 1 9.92 -14.04 -0.14
C MET A 1 10.07 -14.76 1.17
N ALA A 2 9.67 -14.16 2.30
CA ALA A 2 9.90 -14.74 3.63
C ALA A 2 8.67 -15.45 4.20
N VAL A 3 7.48 -14.84 4.11
CA VAL A 3 6.23 -15.43 4.62
C VAL A 3 5.12 -15.35 3.59
N GLU A 4 4.44 -16.47 3.41
CA GLU A 4 3.23 -16.59 2.60
C GLU A 4 2.08 -17.17 3.43
N VAL A 5 0.90 -16.56 3.31
CA VAL A 5 -0.34 -17.05 3.92
C VAL A 5 -1.33 -17.34 2.81
N ARG A 6 -1.69 -18.62 2.63
CA ARG A 6 -2.54 -19.14 1.55
C ARG A 6 -3.55 -20.15 2.09
N GLU A 7 -4.55 -20.50 1.28
CA GLU A 7 -5.41 -21.67 1.51
C GLU A 7 -6.02 -21.75 2.92
N MET A 8 -6.74 -20.70 3.32
CA MET A 8 -7.33 -20.55 4.66
C MET A 8 -6.32 -20.47 5.82
N GLY A 9 -5.02 -20.43 5.50
CA GLY A 9 -3.94 -20.29 6.46
C GLY A 9 -4.01 -19.00 7.27
N SER A 10 -3.33 -18.99 8.40
CA SER A 10 -3.19 -17.81 9.24
C SER A 10 -1.79 -17.73 9.81
N ALA A 11 -1.26 -16.51 9.95
CA ALA A 11 0.06 -16.29 10.54
C ALA A 11 0.05 -15.09 11.49
N VAL A 12 0.86 -15.20 12.54
CA VAL A 12 1.20 -14.11 13.46
C VAL A 12 2.71 -14.02 13.50
N LEU A 13 3.23 -12.84 13.17
CA LEU A 13 4.63 -12.49 13.28
C LEU A 13 4.76 -11.37 14.30
N GLU A 14 5.63 -11.57 15.27
CA GLU A 14 5.85 -10.63 16.37
C GLU A 14 7.35 -10.41 16.56
N ASP A 15 7.75 -9.15 16.72
CA ASP A 15 9.16 -8.73 16.95
C ASP A 15 10.15 -9.27 15.88
N CYS A 16 9.68 -9.38 14.63
CA CYS A 16 10.48 -9.93 13.53
C CYS A 16 11.20 -8.83 12.72
N LEU A 17 12.40 -9.15 12.22
CA LEU A 17 13.09 -8.37 11.18
C LEU A 17 13.06 -9.13 9.86
N LEU A 18 12.40 -8.57 8.86
CA LEU A 18 12.41 -9.06 7.48
C LEU A 18 13.23 -8.09 6.63
N ASP A 19 14.41 -8.53 6.19
CA ASP A 19 15.40 -7.68 5.52
C ASP A 19 15.86 -8.36 4.22
N ARG A 20 16.04 -7.58 3.15
CA ARG A 20 16.60 -8.03 1.86
C ARG A 20 15.83 -9.18 1.18
N CYS A 21 14.50 -9.15 1.19
CA CYS A 21 13.70 -10.07 0.36
C CYS A 21 13.61 -9.57 -1.09
N ASP A 22 14.02 -10.39 -2.07
CA ASP A 22 14.03 -9.93 -3.47
C ASP A 22 12.63 -9.65 -4.04
N VAL A 23 11.61 -10.42 -3.61
CA VAL A 23 10.19 -10.18 -3.96
C VAL A 23 9.46 -9.57 -2.76
N GLN A 24 8.29 -10.05 -2.35
CA GLN A 24 7.63 -9.61 -1.12
C GLN A 24 8.36 -10.14 0.12
N ALA A 25 8.36 -9.38 1.21
CA ALA A 25 8.70 -9.92 2.52
C ALA A 25 7.55 -10.80 3.03
N VAL A 26 6.32 -10.28 2.95
CA VAL A 26 5.10 -10.95 3.42
C VAL A 26 4.01 -10.85 2.37
N ALA A 27 3.33 -11.96 2.10
CA ALA A 27 2.17 -12.00 1.23
C ALA A 27 1.02 -12.81 1.86
N ILE A 28 -0.21 -12.29 1.77
CA ILE A 28 -1.44 -13.04 2.05
C ILE A 28 -2.33 -13.02 0.82
N TYR A 29 -2.59 -14.19 0.24
CA TYR A 29 -3.23 -14.34 -1.06
C TYR A 29 -3.79 -15.74 -1.25
N ALA A 30 -4.43 -16.01 -2.38
CA ALA A 30 -4.99 -17.34 -2.69
C ALA A 30 -5.84 -17.91 -1.54
N GLY A 31 -6.68 -17.07 -0.93
CA GLY A 31 -7.62 -17.47 0.11
C GLY A 31 -7.02 -17.55 1.51
N GLY A 32 -5.87 -16.92 1.75
CA GLY A 32 -5.34 -16.74 3.10
C GLY A 32 -6.38 -16.09 4.02
N LYS A 33 -6.54 -16.63 5.23
CA LYS A 33 -7.60 -16.21 6.16
C LYS A 33 -7.20 -14.96 6.95
N SER A 34 -6.02 -14.99 7.58
CA SER A 34 -5.57 -13.85 8.39
C SER A 34 -4.06 -13.72 8.53
N LEU A 35 -3.59 -12.48 8.67
CA LEU A 35 -2.19 -12.15 8.91
C LEU A 35 -2.10 -11.07 9.99
N GLN A 36 -1.24 -11.28 10.98
CA GLN A 36 -0.91 -10.27 11.98
C GLN A 36 0.59 -10.02 12.00
N LEU A 37 0.97 -8.74 11.91
CA LEU A 37 2.34 -8.26 12.04
C LEU A 37 2.37 -7.30 13.23
N LEU A 38 3.10 -7.66 14.28
CA LEU A 38 3.18 -6.91 15.53
C LEU A 38 4.64 -6.52 15.78
N ARG A 39 4.92 -5.21 15.83
CA ARG A 39 6.26 -4.68 16.12
C ARG A 39 7.35 -5.20 15.17
N CYS A 40 6.99 -5.53 13.94
CA CYS A 40 7.92 -6.01 12.93
C CYS A 40 8.63 -4.86 12.21
N ILE A 41 9.85 -5.11 11.75
CA ILE A 41 10.60 -4.21 10.86
C ILE A 41 10.75 -4.90 9.51
N ILE A 42 10.34 -4.22 8.43
CA ILE A 42 10.42 -4.70 7.06
C ILE A 42 11.17 -3.68 6.22
N ARG A 43 12.33 -4.07 5.67
CA ARG A 43 13.19 -3.16 4.91
C ARG A 43 13.97 -3.81 3.78
N HIS A 44 14.36 -3.00 2.79
CA HIS A 44 15.12 -3.44 1.62
C HIS A 44 14.49 -4.61 0.84
N CYS A 45 13.16 -4.70 0.84
CA CYS A 45 12.39 -5.74 0.18
C CYS A 45 11.73 -5.23 -1.12
N GLY A 46 11.30 -6.14 -2.01
CA GLY A 46 10.61 -5.78 -3.25
C GLY A 46 11.54 -5.22 -4.31
N ARG A 47 12.63 -5.91 -4.63
CA ARG A 47 13.60 -5.45 -5.64
C ARG A 47 13.10 -5.59 -7.08
N PHE A 48 12.15 -6.50 -7.32
CA PHE A 48 11.61 -6.70 -8.66
C PHE A 48 10.53 -5.67 -9.02
N PRO A 49 10.41 -5.30 -10.31
CA PRO A 49 9.32 -4.46 -10.79
C PRO A 49 7.96 -5.05 -10.38
N ASN A 50 7.04 -4.17 -9.97
CA ASN A 50 5.68 -4.53 -9.52
C ASN A 50 5.62 -5.37 -8.24
N ALA A 51 6.73 -5.56 -7.52
CA ALA A 51 6.69 -6.11 -6.17
C ALA A 51 6.31 -5.03 -5.14
N SER A 52 5.89 -5.47 -3.95
CA SER A 52 5.77 -4.62 -2.77
C SER A 52 6.48 -5.29 -1.60
N ALA A 53 6.76 -4.58 -0.52
CA ALA A 53 7.29 -5.22 0.69
C ALA A 53 6.23 -6.12 1.34
N ILE A 54 4.98 -5.65 1.40
CA ILE A 54 3.82 -6.39 1.86
C ILE A 54 2.73 -6.42 0.78
N LEU A 55 2.23 -7.61 0.47
CA LEU A 55 1.11 -7.82 -0.46
C LEU A 55 -0.09 -8.43 0.26
N VAL A 56 -1.23 -7.75 0.19
CA VAL A 56 -2.50 -8.20 0.78
C VAL A 56 -3.52 -8.37 -0.33
N GLN A 57 -3.80 -9.62 -0.70
CA GLN A 57 -4.77 -9.96 -1.74
C GLN A 57 -6.03 -10.64 -1.26
N SER A 58 -6.03 -11.13 -0.02
CA SER A 58 -7.16 -11.83 0.57
C SER A 58 -7.14 -11.70 2.09
N GLY A 59 -8.25 -12.10 2.73
CA GLY A 59 -8.32 -12.24 4.18
C GLY A 59 -8.29 -10.91 4.95
N SER A 60 -8.08 -11.04 6.26
CA SER A 60 -7.97 -9.91 7.18
C SER A 60 -6.53 -9.74 7.67
N THR A 61 -5.98 -8.54 7.51
CA THR A 61 -4.60 -8.23 7.87
C THR A 61 -4.54 -7.14 8.93
N ILE A 62 -3.76 -7.35 9.98
CA ILE A 62 -3.52 -6.37 11.05
C ILE A 62 -2.02 -6.08 11.13
N LEU A 63 -1.65 -4.81 10.99
CA LEU A 63 -0.32 -4.30 11.26
C LEU A 63 -0.39 -3.38 12.46
N ARG A 64 0.42 -3.64 13.49
CA ARG A 64 0.50 -2.81 14.69
C ARG A 64 1.94 -2.53 15.05
N GLN A 65 2.25 -1.24 15.23
CA GLN A 65 3.58 -0.80 15.69
C GLN A 65 4.73 -1.26 14.77
N CYS A 66 4.44 -1.50 13.49
CA CYS A 66 5.43 -1.96 12.52
C CYS A 66 6.18 -0.79 11.87
N THR A 67 7.39 -1.04 11.41
CA THR A 67 8.15 -0.11 10.56
C THR A 67 8.39 -0.75 9.19
N ILE A 68 7.93 -0.09 8.14
CA ILE A 68 8.10 -0.49 6.74
C ILE A 68 8.91 0.62 6.05
N GLU A 69 10.21 0.39 5.86
CA GLU A 69 11.14 1.44 5.45
C GLU A 69 12.14 1.02 4.39
N ASP A 70 12.64 1.99 3.63
CA ASP A 70 13.77 1.81 2.71
C ASP A 70 13.59 0.63 1.74
N ASN A 71 12.34 0.41 1.28
CA ASN A 71 12.03 -0.58 0.26
C ASN A 71 12.12 0.08 -1.12
N PRO A 72 12.89 -0.49 -2.08
CA PRO A 72 12.98 0.07 -3.43
C PRO A 72 11.64 0.07 -4.18
N ALA A 73 10.72 -0.82 -3.82
CA ALA A 73 9.35 -0.82 -4.33
C ALA A 73 8.35 -0.27 -3.30
N ASP A 74 7.06 -0.55 -3.51
CA ASP A 74 5.98 0.00 -2.70
C ASP A 74 5.95 -0.70 -1.33
N GLY A 75 5.66 0.05 -0.27
CA GLY A 75 5.66 -0.48 1.10
C GLY A 75 4.56 -1.53 1.29
N ILE A 76 3.31 -1.12 1.06
CA ILE A 76 2.13 -1.99 1.22
C ILE A 76 1.24 -1.86 0.00
N ILE A 77 0.83 -3.00 -0.56
CA ILE A 77 -0.19 -3.06 -1.62
C ILE A 77 -1.36 -3.92 -1.16
N VAL A 78 -2.56 -3.35 -1.25
CA VAL A 78 -3.84 -4.01 -1.00
C VAL A 78 -4.61 -4.04 -2.31
N GLN A 79 -4.91 -5.22 -2.83
CA GLN A 79 -5.60 -5.39 -4.11
C GLN A 79 -6.34 -6.73 -4.14
N GLU A 80 -7.21 -6.98 -5.12
CA GLU A 80 -7.91 -8.26 -5.20
C GLU A 80 -7.03 -9.28 -5.91
N ASP A 81 -7.22 -10.56 -5.59
CA ASP A 81 -6.72 -11.64 -6.43
C ASP A 81 -7.67 -11.85 -7.61
N VAL A 82 -7.29 -11.34 -8.79
CA VAL A 82 -8.08 -11.44 -10.04
C VAL A 82 -8.38 -12.90 -10.42
N GLY A 83 -7.62 -13.86 -9.89
CA GLY A 83 -7.82 -15.29 -10.13
C GLY A 83 -8.97 -15.91 -9.34
N GLN A 84 -9.52 -15.25 -8.31
CA GLN A 84 -10.46 -15.87 -7.36
C GLN A 84 -11.77 -15.10 -7.24
N LYS A 85 -12.72 -15.41 -8.12
CA LYS A 85 -14.00 -14.68 -8.29
C LYS A 85 -14.96 -14.71 -7.10
N ASP A 86 -14.74 -15.60 -6.12
CA ASP A 86 -15.64 -15.78 -4.97
C ASP A 86 -15.01 -15.33 -3.64
N GLN A 87 -13.86 -14.63 -3.69
CA GLN A 87 -13.21 -14.15 -2.48
C GLN A 87 -13.77 -12.82 -2.01
N LEU A 88 -13.89 -12.69 -0.69
CA LEU A 88 -14.17 -11.41 -0.08
C LEU A 88 -12.99 -10.47 -0.31
N PRO A 89 -13.24 -9.18 -0.62
CA PRO A 89 -12.18 -8.19 -0.73
C PRO A 89 -11.30 -8.15 0.52
N PRO A 90 -9.98 -7.90 0.38
CA PRO A 90 -9.08 -7.86 1.52
C PRO A 90 -9.49 -6.76 2.51
N LYS A 91 -9.29 -7.03 3.80
CA LYS A 91 -9.51 -6.08 4.89
C LYS A 91 -8.19 -5.79 5.58
N ILE A 92 -7.88 -4.52 5.81
CA ILE A 92 -6.64 -4.14 6.49
C ILE A 92 -6.89 -3.20 7.67
N ILE A 93 -6.18 -3.43 8.77
CA ILE A 93 -6.05 -2.48 9.88
C ILE A 93 -4.57 -2.18 10.02
N ILE A 94 -4.20 -0.91 9.87
CA ILE A 94 -2.84 -0.43 10.11
C ILE A 94 -2.91 0.58 11.23
N GLN A 95 -2.21 0.29 12.32
CA GLN A 95 -2.27 1.10 13.52
C GLN A 95 -0.88 1.36 14.09
N ASP A 96 -0.61 2.62 14.45
CA ASP A 96 0.64 3.05 15.09
C ASP A 96 1.90 2.63 14.30
N CYS A 97 1.80 2.50 12.97
CA CYS A 97 2.91 2.07 12.09
C CYS A 97 3.66 3.24 11.46
N ILE A 98 4.88 2.98 11.01
CA ILE A 98 5.72 3.92 10.27
C ILE A 98 5.98 3.35 8.87
N LEU A 99 5.59 4.09 7.82
CA LEU A 99 5.83 3.76 6.43
C LEU A 99 6.66 4.89 5.81
N LYS A 100 7.94 4.68 5.56
CA LYS A 100 8.81 5.76 5.07
C LYS A 100 9.83 5.34 4.05
N LYS A 101 10.22 6.28 3.17
CA LYS A 101 11.29 6.06 2.18
C LYS A 101 11.07 4.82 1.29
N ASN A 102 9.82 4.51 0.98
CA ASN A 102 9.47 3.51 -0.02
C ASN A 102 9.23 4.21 -1.37
N SER A 103 9.08 3.46 -2.47
CA SER A 103 8.59 4.02 -3.75
C SER A 103 7.24 4.70 -3.53
N LEU A 104 6.29 3.96 -2.96
CA LEU A 104 4.98 4.43 -2.53
C LEU A 104 4.73 3.89 -1.12
N GLY A 105 4.17 4.68 -0.21
CA GLY A 105 3.96 4.25 1.16
C GLY A 105 2.95 3.09 1.23
N MET A 106 1.71 3.37 0.84
CA MET A 106 0.63 2.38 0.77
C MET A 106 -0.28 2.61 -0.43
N GLY A 107 -0.55 1.54 -1.19
CA GLY A 107 -1.49 1.52 -2.30
C GLY A 107 -2.68 0.62 -1.97
N VAL A 108 -3.89 1.16 -2.11
CA VAL A 108 -5.15 0.41 -1.97
C VAL A 108 -5.88 0.47 -3.30
N HIS A 109 -5.92 -0.65 -4.01
CA HIS A 109 -6.60 -0.78 -5.30
C HIS A 109 -7.98 -1.40 -5.18
N THR A 110 -8.21 -2.19 -4.14
CA THR A 110 -9.50 -2.76 -3.74
C THR A 110 -9.48 -3.04 -2.23
N GLY A 111 -10.60 -3.49 -1.67
CA GLY A 111 -10.71 -3.80 -0.26
C GLY A 111 -11.06 -2.59 0.59
N GLY A 112 -10.99 -2.75 1.92
CA GLY A 112 -11.36 -1.72 2.88
C GLY A 112 -10.56 -1.85 4.17
N GLY A 113 -10.71 -0.90 5.08
CA GLY A 113 -9.88 -0.92 6.27
C GLY A 113 -9.86 0.34 7.12
N LEU A 114 -8.96 0.32 8.09
CA LEU A 114 -8.70 1.40 9.02
C LEU A 114 -7.21 1.73 9.03
N LEU A 115 -6.88 3.02 8.89
CA LEU A 115 -5.54 3.56 9.12
C LEU A 115 -5.63 4.50 10.31
N LEU A 116 -5.00 4.10 11.42
CA LEU A 116 -5.09 4.77 12.71
C LEU A 116 -3.70 5.18 13.21
N ASN A 117 -3.48 6.47 13.44
CA ASN A 117 -2.26 6.98 14.09
C ASN A 117 -0.94 6.58 13.40
N ASN A 118 -0.95 6.42 12.08
CA ASN A 118 0.25 6.04 11.33
C ASN A 118 1.07 7.25 10.90
N LYS A 119 2.36 7.02 10.66
CA LYS A 119 3.28 7.99 10.05
C LYS A 119 3.68 7.51 8.67
N VAL A 120 3.32 8.26 7.63
CA VAL A 120 3.65 7.97 6.22
C VAL A 120 4.53 9.10 5.66
N LEU A 121 5.83 8.87 5.61
CA LEU A 121 6.83 9.95 5.53
C LEU A 121 7.83 9.75 4.39
N GLY A 122 8.09 10.79 3.59
CA GLY A 122 9.25 10.79 2.70
C GLY A 122 9.27 9.66 1.67
N ASN A 123 8.11 9.16 1.25
CA ASN A 123 8.03 8.17 0.17
C ASN A 123 8.27 8.89 -1.17
N ALA A 124 8.98 8.23 -2.09
CA ALA A 124 9.49 8.86 -3.30
C ALA A 124 8.37 9.37 -4.22
N ARG A 125 7.32 8.57 -4.38
CA ARG A 125 6.07 8.90 -5.09
C ARG A 125 5.02 9.29 -4.05
N THR A 126 3.82 8.75 -4.12
CA THR A 126 2.76 9.13 -3.16
C THR A 126 2.97 8.48 -1.79
N GLY A 127 2.55 9.17 -0.72
CA GLY A 127 2.44 8.56 0.60
C GLY A 127 1.37 7.47 0.62
N ILE A 128 0.14 7.86 0.33
CA ILE A 128 -1.03 6.97 0.29
C ILE A 128 -1.76 7.12 -1.04
N PHE A 129 -2.00 6.01 -1.71
CA PHE A 129 -2.77 5.95 -2.93
C PHE A 129 -4.01 5.07 -2.74
N VAL A 130 -5.19 5.58 -3.11
CA VAL A 130 -6.46 4.84 -3.01
C VAL A 130 -7.19 4.88 -4.34
N ARG A 131 -7.61 3.72 -4.84
CA ARG A 131 -8.33 3.55 -6.10
C ARG A 131 -9.32 2.39 -5.98
N CYS A 132 -10.41 2.47 -6.76
CA CYS A 132 -11.31 1.34 -7.09
C CYS A 132 -11.74 0.48 -5.89
N LEU A 133 -12.09 1.11 -4.77
CA LEU A 133 -12.76 0.42 -3.66
C LEU A 133 -14.06 -0.22 -4.19
N THR A 134 -14.31 -1.49 -3.87
CA THR A 134 -15.53 -2.19 -4.31
C THR A 134 -16.75 -1.61 -3.60
N LEU A 135 -17.94 -1.69 -4.20
CA LEU A 135 -19.19 -0.95 -3.85
C LEU A 135 -19.69 -1.02 -2.39
N ARG A 136 -19.01 -1.73 -1.49
CA ARG A 136 -19.37 -1.88 -0.07
C ARG A 136 -18.21 -1.67 0.89
N GLU A 137 -17.04 -1.37 0.34
CA GLU A 137 -15.82 -1.21 1.09
C GLU A 137 -15.61 0.24 1.49
N LYS A 138 -15.09 0.41 2.70
CA LYS A 138 -14.78 1.72 3.25
C LYS A 138 -13.37 1.71 3.80
N LEU A 139 -12.63 2.76 3.50
CA LEU A 139 -11.32 3.04 4.03
C LEU A 139 -11.40 4.28 4.91
N VAL A 140 -11.04 4.16 6.19
CA VAL A 140 -11.12 5.25 7.16
C VAL A 140 -9.72 5.62 7.62
N PHE A 141 -9.44 6.92 7.61
CA PHE A 141 -8.18 7.50 8.06
C PHE A 141 -8.44 8.36 9.30
N ARG A 142 -7.75 8.09 10.40
CA ARG A 142 -7.83 8.85 11.66
C ARG A 142 -6.46 9.05 12.30
N GLY A 143 -6.16 10.27 12.71
CA GLY A 143 -4.95 10.62 13.46
C GLY A 143 -3.64 10.35 12.73
N ASN A 144 -3.64 10.15 11.40
CA ASN A 144 -2.43 9.85 10.65
C ASN A 144 -1.63 11.12 10.35
N THR A 145 -0.31 10.99 10.30
CA THR A 145 0.60 12.01 9.78
C THR A 145 1.14 11.54 8.44
N VAL A 146 0.83 12.25 7.36
CA VAL A 146 1.28 11.93 6.00
C VAL A 146 2.02 13.16 5.47
N ARG A 147 3.36 13.10 5.40
CA ARG A 147 4.16 14.30 5.07
C ARG A 147 5.35 14.00 4.18
N ASP A 148 5.75 15.04 3.45
CA ASP A 148 6.98 15.09 2.66
C ASP A 148 7.07 13.96 1.63
N ASN A 149 5.92 13.45 1.16
CA ASN A 149 5.88 12.45 0.10
C ASN A 149 5.84 13.12 -1.28
N GLY A 150 6.30 12.41 -2.30
CA GLY A 150 6.28 12.87 -3.68
C GLY A 150 7.54 13.64 -4.08
N SER A 151 8.66 13.38 -3.40
CA SER A 151 9.93 14.04 -3.70
C SER A 151 10.47 13.71 -5.10
N CYS A 152 10.03 12.60 -5.70
CA CYS A 152 10.36 12.24 -7.08
C CYS A 152 9.48 13.05 -8.04
N GLN A 153 9.90 14.27 -8.37
CA GLN A 153 9.24 15.17 -9.32
C GLN A 153 9.63 14.84 -10.78
N SER A 154 9.49 13.59 -11.22
CA SER A 154 9.45 13.38 -12.67
C SER A 154 8.17 14.06 -13.19
N ALA A 155 8.21 14.66 -14.38
CA ALA A 155 7.07 15.40 -14.96
C ALA A 155 5.78 14.55 -15.14
N MET A 156 5.86 13.24 -14.85
CA MET A 156 4.79 12.26 -14.96
C MET A 156 4.50 11.54 -13.64
N SER A 157 5.21 11.89 -12.56
CA SER A 157 5.03 11.33 -11.22
C SER A 157 3.93 12.10 -10.50
N MET A 158 2.87 11.40 -10.13
CA MET A 158 1.82 11.95 -9.27
C MET A 158 2.34 11.96 -7.83
N GLY A 159 3.14 12.98 -7.52
CA GLY A 159 3.65 13.22 -6.17
C GLY A 159 2.57 13.81 -5.25
N GLY A 160 2.67 13.52 -3.96
CA GLY A 160 1.80 14.08 -2.94
C GLY A 160 1.64 13.15 -1.75
N ASP A 161 1.05 13.68 -0.68
CA ASP A 161 0.81 12.90 0.52
C ASP A 161 -0.27 11.85 0.30
N MET A 162 -1.40 12.24 -0.29
CA MET A 162 -2.50 11.33 -0.56
C MET A 162 -3.17 11.61 -1.88
N ILE A 163 -3.45 10.55 -2.63
CA ILE A 163 -4.19 10.60 -3.89
C ILE A 163 -5.35 9.61 -3.81
N VAL A 164 -6.54 10.09 -4.16
CA VAL A 164 -7.76 9.28 -4.19
C VAL A 164 -8.36 9.31 -5.60
N GLY A 165 -8.63 8.13 -6.16
CA GLY A 165 -9.37 7.99 -7.41
C GLY A 165 -10.79 8.54 -7.30
N ASN A 166 -11.24 9.25 -8.33
CA ASN A 166 -12.53 9.95 -8.39
C ASN A 166 -13.73 9.01 -8.19
N GLN A 167 -13.65 7.75 -8.63
CA GLN A 167 -14.70 6.78 -8.34
C GLN A 167 -14.88 6.54 -6.83
N SER A 168 -13.78 6.45 -6.08
CA SER A 168 -13.83 6.17 -4.65
C SER A 168 -14.36 7.33 -3.82
N THR A 169 -14.18 8.58 -4.29
CA THR A 169 -14.76 9.76 -3.63
C THR A 169 -16.26 9.88 -3.88
N ARG A 170 -16.72 9.64 -5.11
CA ARG A 170 -18.16 9.70 -5.47
C ARG A 170 -19.02 8.73 -4.66
N LEU A 171 -18.44 7.62 -4.22
CA LEU A 171 -19.13 6.57 -3.50
C LEU A 171 -19.02 6.70 -1.98
N ASN A 172 -18.43 7.78 -1.44
CA ASN A 172 -18.17 7.95 0.00
C ASN A 172 -17.41 6.78 0.63
N GLN A 173 -16.55 6.12 -0.15
CA GLN A 173 -15.80 4.94 0.29
C GLN A 173 -14.51 5.31 1.03
N VAL A 174 -14.07 6.56 0.91
CA VAL A 174 -12.91 7.09 1.64
C VAL A 174 -13.41 8.12 2.65
N GLN A 175 -13.18 7.86 3.94
CA GLN A 175 -13.42 8.81 5.02
C GLN A 175 -12.09 9.26 5.60
N ILE A 176 -11.83 10.56 5.56
CA ILE A 176 -10.65 11.18 6.15
C ILE A 176 -11.16 12.06 7.29
N ASP A 177 -10.85 11.68 8.52
CA ASP A 177 -11.21 12.45 9.70
C ASP A 177 -10.35 13.73 9.80
N ALA A 178 -10.84 14.76 10.50
CA ALA A 178 -10.19 16.07 10.58
C ALA A 178 -8.87 16.08 11.38
N ASP A 179 -8.58 15.00 12.11
CA ASP A 179 -7.38 14.84 12.95
C ASP A 179 -6.18 14.26 12.18
N ASN A 180 -6.31 14.04 10.86
CA ASN A 180 -5.17 13.67 10.02
C ASN A 180 -4.37 14.93 9.64
N ASP A 181 -3.04 14.81 9.71
CA ASP A 181 -2.09 15.87 9.39
C ASP A 181 -1.38 15.58 8.07
N PHE A 182 -1.59 16.45 7.08
CA PHE A 182 -1.00 16.37 5.76
C PHE A 182 -0.07 17.56 5.50
N SER A 183 1.08 17.34 4.86
CA SER A 183 1.92 18.44 4.38
C SER A 183 1.37 19.08 3.10
N VAL A 184 0.65 18.31 2.29
CA VAL A 184 -0.10 18.72 1.10
C VAL A 184 -1.48 18.09 1.15
N ALA A 185 -2.53 18.88 0.86
CA ALA A 185 -3.91 18.39 0.90
C ALA A 185 -4.12 17.15 0.01
N PRO A 186 -4.95 16.16 0.42
CA PRO A 186 -5.29 15.03 -0.42
C PRO A 186 -5.85 15.45 -1.78
N ALA A 187 -5.30 14.89 -2.86
CA ALA A 187 -5.75 15.17 -4.22
C ALA A 187 -6.78 14.12 -4.68
N VAL A 188 -7.76 14.55 -5.46
CA VAL A 188 -8.73 13.66 -6.12
C VAL A 188 -8.45 13.66 -7.61
N LEU A 189 -8.21 12.48 -8.19
CA LEU A 189 -7.85 12.37 -9.60
C LEU A 189 -8.86 11.57 -10.41
N PRO A 190 -9.17 11.99 -11.65
CA PRO A 190 -9.91 11.18 -12.61
C PRO A 190 -9.26 9.81 -12.83
N ASP A 191 -10.07 8.76 -13.01
CA ASP A 191 -9.56 7.39 -13.10
C ASP A 191 -8.77 7.13 -14.40
N ASP A 192 -9.01 7.93 -15.45
CA ASP A 192 -8.35 7.86 -16.75
C ASP A 192 -6.94 8.47 -16.75
N MET A 193 -6.69 9.50 -15.93
CA MET A 193 -5.35 10.06 -15.73
C MET A 193 -4.37 9.07 -15.11
N TYR A 194 -4.87 8.03 -14.44
CA TYR A 194 -4.04 7.03 -13.78
C TYR A 194 -3.36 6.05 -14.74
N ALA A 195 -4.08 5.58 -15.77
CA ALA A 195 -3.52 4.64 -16.74
C ALA A 195 -2.28 5.24 -17.43
N ALA A 196 -2.33 6.54 -17.72
CA ALA A 196 -1.21 7.30 -18.25
C ALA A 196 -0.04 7.42 -17.25
N ALA A 197 -0.32 7.72 -15.98
CA ALA A 197 0.72 7.90 -14.96
C ALA A 197 1.49 6.61 -14.62
N MET A 198 0.85 5.44 -14.71
CA MET A 198 1.49 4.15 -14.40
C MET A 198 2.17 3.49 -15.60
N GLY A 199 1.60 3.58 -16.81
CA GLY A 199 2.19 2.97 -18.00
C GLY A 199 3.56 3.54 -18.36
N MET A 200 3.79 4.82 -18.08
CA MET A 200 4.99 5.54 -18.51
C MET A 200 6.19 5.40 -17.56
N CYS A 201 5.99 4.88 -16.35
CA CYS A 201 7.11 4.64 -15.41
C CYS A 201 7.85 3.31 -15.74
N VAL A 202 7.18 2.37 -16.41
CA VAL A 202 7.76 1.09 -16.83
C VAL A 202 8.64 1.25 -18.09
N ASP A 203 8.23 2.13 -19.01
CA ASP A 203 8.97 2.40 -20.26
C ASP A 203 10.29 3.17 -20.06
N GLY A 204 10.49 3.79 -18.90
CA GLY A 204 11.76 4.39 -18.51
C GLY A 204 12.81 3.38 -18.05
N LEU A 205 12.39 2.23 -17.50
CA LEU A 205 13.27 1.19 -16.98
C LEU A 205 13.62 0.10 -18.01
N SER A 206 12.76 -0.13 -19.00
CA SER A 206 13.04 -1.03 -20.14
C SER A 206 14.10 -0.49 -21.12
N ARG A 207 14.58 0.75 -20.93
CA ARG A 207 15.71 1.33 -21.69
C ARG A 207 17.09 1.12 -21.04
N LEU A 208 17.16 0.52 -19.85
CA LEU A 208 18.41 0.02 -19.28
C LEU A 208 18.53 -1.46 -19.64
N GLY A 209 19.19 -1.74 -20.77
CA GLY A 209 19.38 -3.08 -21.33
C GLY A 209 20.06 -4.07 -20.39
N LEU A 210 19.29 -4.63 -19.47
CA LEU A 210 19.59 -5.87 -18.77
C LEU A 210 18.83 -6.97 -19.50
N LYS A 211 19.63 -7.92 -20.01
CA LYS A 211 19.24 -9.03 -20.88
C LYS A 211 18.22 -9.96 -20.24
#